data_AF-X7ZYI0-F1
#
_entry.id   AF-X7ZYI0-F1
#
_cell.length_a   1.000
_cell.length_b   1.000
_cell.length_c   1.000
_cell.angle_alpha   90.00
_cell.angle_beta   90.00
_cell.angle_gamma   90.00
#
_symmetry.space_group_name_H-M   'P 1'
#
loop_
_entity.id
_entity.type
_entity.pdbx_description
1 polymer ?
#
loop_
_entity_poly.entity_id
_entity_poly.type
_entity_poly.pdbx_seq_one_letter_code
_entity_poly.pdbx_strand_id
1 'polypeptide(L)'
;MSDKRTTLDDAVAELRSGMTIGIGGWGSRRKPMAFVRAILRSDVTDLTVVTYGGPDLGLLCSAGKVRRVYYGFVSLDSPPFYDPWFARARTHGLIEAREMDEGMLRCGLQAAAQRLPFLPIRAGLGSSVPEFFEGELKTVTSPYPTDGRYETLIAMPALHLDAAFVHMNLGDAQGNAAYTGIDPYFDDLYLMAAEKRFLSVESLVSTEELVKSVPPQALLVNRMMVDAVVEAPLGPTSPLRLPITAATRGFSAITWKPRRRRRVGVSSWRPTCLAVKPTTRPQCGNSEPRHDQPSRSLRHGLRRAVPRCRRDPGQPDDYRGVGRRPAGPVDVLPRHSADRRGGSTAGRHPGARCFRRDRGLDAVRSRVRDAGVGSAPRGDGRQPD
;
A
#
# COMPACT_ATOMS: atom_id res chain seq x y z
N MET A 1 18.13 17.16 -15.87
CA MET A 1 17.17 16.18 -15.30
C MET A 1 15.93 16.92 -14.86
N SER A 2 14.73 16.40 -15.11
CA SER A 2 13.47 17.09 -14.81
C SER A 2 13.20 17.10 -13.30
N ASP A 3 12.86 18.26 -12.76
CA ASP A 3 12.32 18.41 -11.41
C ASP A 3 10.86 17.92 -11.41
N LYS A 4 10.54 16.94 -10.56
CA LYS A 4 9.21 16.33 -10.46
C LYS A 4 8.45 16.76 -9.22
N ARG A 5 8.97 17.73 -8.47
CA ARG A 5 8.33 18.19 -7.24
C ARG A 5 7.01 18.89 -7.56
N THR A 6 5.98 18.56 -6.79
CA THR A 6 4.65 19.16 -6.90
C THR A 6 3.99 19.25 -5.53
N THR A 7 2.77 19.79 -5.46
CA THR A 7 1.95 19.82 -4.25
C THR A 7 0.97 18.64 -4.20
N LEU A 8 0.46 18.32 -3.01
CA LEU A 8 -0.57 17.27 -2.87
C LEU A 8 -1.81 17.56 -3.71
N ASP A 9 -2.24 18.83 -3.75
CA ASP A 9 -3.47 19.22 -4.43
C ASP A 9 -3.28 19.22 -5.96
N ASP A 10 -2.11 19.64 -6.46
CA ASP A 10 -1.79 19.56 -7.90
C ASP A 10 -1.70 18.11 -8.38
N ALA A 11 -1.06 17.23 -7.59
CA ALA A 11 -1.01 15.81 -7.90
C ALA A 11 -2.40 15.17 -7.93
N VAL A 12 -3.28 15.53 -6.99
CA VAL A 12 -4.66 15.02 -6.97
C VAL A 12 -5.53 15.65 -8.05
N ALA A 13 -5.25 16.88 -8.50
CA ALA A 13 -5.95 17.52 -9.60
C ALA A 13 -5.76 16.80 -10.96
N GLU A 14 -4.78 15.91 -11.04
CA GLU A 14 -4.58 15.03 -12.20
C GLU A 14 -5.54 13.84 -12.28
N LEU A 15 -6.22 13.53 -11.17
CA LEU A 15 -7.20 12.45 -11.12
C LEU A 15 -8.51 12.85 -11.80
N ARG A 16 -9.26 11.85 -12.26
CA ARG A 16 -10.60 11.99 -12.81
C ARG A 16 -11.53 10.98 -12.13
N SER A 17 -12.80 11.33 -12.01
CA SER A 17 -13.81 10.37 -11.55
C SER A 17 -13.89 9.17 -12.50
N GLY A 18 -14.14 7.98 -11.97
CA GLY A 18 -14.16 6.74 -12.77
C GLY A 18 -12.81 6.02 -12.87
N MET A 19 -11.70 6.65 -12.45
CA MET A 19 -10.36 6.06 -12.52
C MET A 19 -10.18 4.84 -11.61
N THR A 20 -9.30 3.95 -12.04
CA THR A 20 -8.73 2.86 -11.25
C THR A 20 -7.44 3.33 -10.59
N ILE A 21 -7.44 3.41 -9.26
CA ILE A 21 -6.30 3.88 -8.48
C ILE A 21 -5.71 2.78 -7.60
N GLY A 22 -4.38 2.69 -7.59
CA GLY A 22 -3.62 1.87 -6.66
C GLY A 22 -3.19 2.66 -5.44
N ILE A 23 -3.34 2.08 -4.25
CA ILE A 23 -2.86 2.67 -3.00
C ILE A 23 -1.87 1.72 -2.34
N GLY A 24 -0.59 2.14 -2.33
CA GLY A 24 0.50 1.41 -1.70
C GLY A 24 0.39 1.29 -0.18
N GLY A 25 1.44 0.80 0.45
CA GLY A 25 1.46 0.38 1.84
C GLY A 25 0.60 -0.86 2.09
N TRP A 26 0.38 -1.18 3.37
CA TRP A 26 -0.23 -2.42 3.79
C TRP A 26 -1.09 -2.25 5.03
N GLY A 27 -2.41 -2.48 4.95
CA GLY A 27 -3.26 -2.30 6.12
C GLY A 27 -3.11 -0.90 6.72
N SER A 28 -2.65 -0.81 7.97
CA SER A 28 -2.39 0.45 8.68
C SER A 28 -0.91 0.90 8.62
N ARG A 29 -0.15 0.40 7.65
CA ARG A 29 1.31 0.57 7.56
C ARG A 29 1.71 1.34 6.30
N ARG A 30 2.43 2.44 6.50
CA ARG A 30 2.98 3.34 5.45
C ARG A 30 1.98 3.73 4.35
N LYS A 31 0.69 3.83 4.68
CA LYS A 31 -0.33 4.29 3.72
C LYS A 31 -0.07 5.73 3.32
N PRO A 32 -0.26 6.15 2.06
CA PRO A 32 -0.10 7.55 1.63
C PRO A 32 -1.27 8.44 2.09
N MET A 33 -1.47 8.54 3.40
CA MET A 33 -2.67 9.18 3.99
C MET A 33 -2.77 10.67 3.66
N ALA A 34 -1.65 11.35 3.37
CA ALA A 34 -1.64 12.72 2.87
C ALA A 34 -2.36 12.85 1.51
N PHE A 35 -2.08 11.95 0.57
CA PHE A 35 -2.80 11.89 -0.72
C PHE A 35 -4.26 11.48 -0.51
N VAL A 36 -4.54 10.49 0.34
CA VAL A 36 -5.93 10.11 0.66
C VAL A 36 -6.73 11.31 1.17
N ARG A 37 -6.15 12.12 2.08
CA ARG A 37 -6.79 13.35 2.57
C ARG A 37 -6.99 14.40 1.46
N ALA A 38 -6.07 14.50 0.51
CA ALA A 38 -6.20 15.40 -0.63
C ALA A 38 -7.32 14.93 -1.58
N ILE A 39 -7.42 13.62 -1.86
CA ILE A 39 -8.55 13.03 -2.59
C ILE A 39 -9.88 13.28 -1.86
N LEU A 40 -9.89 13.24 -0.53
CA LEU A 40 -11.08 13.57 0.27
C LEU A 40 -11.54 15.03 0.11
N ARG A 41 -10.60 15.96 -0.15
CA ARG A 41 -10.90 17.38 -0.40
C ARG A 41 -11.36 17.66 -1.82
N SER A 42 -10.96 16.85 -2.79
CA SER A 42 -11.36 17.01 -4.18
C SER A 42 -12.81 16.55 -4.41
N ASP A 43 -13.33 16.81 -5.60
CA ASP A 43 -14.64 16.37 -6.08
C ASP A 43 -14.61 14.98 -6.76
N VAL A 44 -13.42 14.40 -6.95
CA VAL A 44 -13.22 13.08 -7.57
C VAL A 44 -14.02 12.00 -6.84
N THR A 45 -14.76 11.19 -7.60
CA THR A 45 -15.60 10.10 -7.09
C THR A 45 -15.61 8.92 -8.08
N ASP A 46 -16.47 7.93 -7.87
CA ASP A 46 -16.64 6.77 -8.76
C ASP A 46 -15.32 5.98 -8.96
N LEU A 47 -14.49 5.94 -7.93
CA LEU A 47 -13.17 5.33 -8.01
C LEU A 47 -13.26 3.80 -7.93
N THR A 48 -12.44 3.15 -8.75
CA THR A 48 -12.08 1.74 -8.56
C THR A 48 -10.77 1.70 -7.78
N VAL A 49 -10.74 1.09 -6.60
CA VAL A 49 -9.56 1.10 -5.72
C VAL A 49 -8.90 -0.27 -5.67
N VAL A 50 -7.60 -0.33 -5.90
CA VAL A 50 -6.76 -1.53 -5.78
C VAL A 50 -5.83 -1.34 -4.58
N THR A 51 -5.98 -2.14 -3.53
CA THR A 51 -5.24 -1.90 -2.27
C THR A 51 -5.13 -3.13 -1.38
N TYR A 52 -4.01 -3.23 -0.65
CA TYR A 52 -3.97 -3.96 0.62
C TYR A 52 -4.60 -3.09 1.70
N GLY A 53 -5.92 -3.20 1.87
CA GLY A 53 -6.74 -2.16 2.46
C GLY A 53 -6.56 -1.94 3.96
N GLY A 54 -6.69 -0.69 4.39
CA GLY A 54 -6.78 -0.28 5.78
C GLY A 54 -7.54 1.05 5.93
N PRO A 55 -7.05 2.02 6.71
CA PRO A 55 -7.75 3.28 6.94
C PRO A 55 -7.82 4.18 5.70
N ASP A 56 -6.97 3.95 4.69
CA ASP A 56 -7.03 4.58 3.38
C ASP A 56 -8.38 4.32 2.71
N LEU A 57 -8.73 3.05 2.56
CA LEU A 57 -9.98 2.63 1.95
C LEU A 57 -11.18 3.04 2.80
N GLY A 58 -11.08 2.92 4.13
CA GLY A 58 -12.12 3.36 5.06
C GLY A 58 -12.49 4.84 4.87
N LEU A 59 -11.50 5.72 4.78
CA LEU A 59 -11.74 7.15 4.56
C LEU A 59 -12.41 7.42 3.21
N LEU A 60 -11.97 6.77 2.14
CA LEU A 60 -12.59 6.91 0.81
C LEU A 60 -14.05 6.41 0.80
N CYS A 61 -14.33 5.28 1.47
CA CYS A 61 -15.68 4.77 1.67
C CYS A 61 -16.54 5.74 2.49
N SER A 62 -15.98 6.38 3.53
CA SER A 62 -16.71 7.35 4.37
C SER A 62 -17.20 8.57 3.58
N ALA A 63 -16.47 8.95 2.53
CA ALA A 63 -16.78 10.05 1.64
C ALA A 63 -17.61 9.64 0.41
N GLY A 64 -17.99 8.36 0.28
CA GLY A 64 -18.75 7.87 -0.87
C GLY A 64 -18.00 7.95 -2.21
N LYS A 65 -16.66 7.92 -2.19
CA LYS A 65 -15.82 8.11 -3.38
C LYS A 65 -15.53 6.81 -4.15
N VAL A 66 -15.90 5.66 -3.59
CA VAL A 66 -15.51 4.33 -4.09
C VAL A 66 -16.72 3.67 -4.73
N ARG A 67 -16.57 3.21 -5.98
CA ARG A 67 -17.53 2.34 -6.67
C ARG A 67 -17.17 0.87 -6.51
N ARG A 68 -15.90 0.53 -6.77
CA ARG A 68 -15.40 -0.85 -6.80
C ARG A 68 -14.10 -0.98 -6.05
N VAL A 69 -13.84 -2.13 -5.42
CA VAL A 69 -12.58 -2.39 -4.72
C VAL A 69 -12.03 -3.78 -5.08
N TYR A 70 -10.77 -3.82 -5.49
CA TYR A 70 -9.93 -5.02 -5.59
C TYR A 70 -9.01 -5.07 -4.37
N TYR A 71 -9.17 -6.08 -3.52
CA TYR A 71 -8.42 -6.16 -2.26
C TYR A 71 -8.16 -7.60 -1.82
N GLY A 72 -7.01 -7.81 -1.17
CA GLY A 72 -6.67 -9.06 -0.48
C GLY A 72 -7.28 -9.16 0.92
N PHE A 73 -7.30 -8.03 1.64
CA PHE A 73 -7.94 -7.87 2.94
C PHE A 73 -8.21 -6.37 3.20
N VAL A 74 -8.98 -6.09 4.26
CA VAL A 74 -9.08 -4.73 4.84
C VAL A 74 -8.90 -4.81 6.35
N SER A 75 -7.83 -4.20 6.87
CA SER A 75 -7.46 -4.29 8.29
C SER A 75 -6.82 -3.00 8.82
N LEU A 76 -7.16 -2.66 10.05
CA LEU A 76 -6.52 -1.60 10.84
C LEU A 76 -5.28 -2.11 11.61
N ASP A 77 -4.92 -3.40 11.46
CA ASP A 77 -3.83 -4.12 12.16
C ASP A 77 -3.95 -4.19 13.69
N SER A 78 -4.78 -3.37 14.30
CA SER A 78 -4.97 -3.26 15.75
C SER A 78 -6.45 -3.08 16.07
N PRO A 79 -6.91 -3.43 17.29
CA PRO A 79 -8.31 -3.27 17.68
C PRO A 79 -8.87 -1.89 17.32
N PRO A 80 -10.06 -1.81 16.68
CA PRO A 80 -11.05 -2.88 16.49
C PRO A 80 -10.81 -3.84 15.31
N PHE A 81 -9.63 -3.83 14.69
CA PHE A 81 -9.18 -4.62 13.53
C PHE A 81 -9.91 -4.34 12.23
N TYR A 82 -11.24 -4.38 12.22
CA TYR A 82 -12.03 -4.08 11.03
C TYR A 82 -12.20 -2.56 10.85
N ASP A 83 -12.06 -2.08 9.62
CA ASP A 83 -12.38 -0.69 9.32
C ASP A 83 -13.92 -0.51 9.31
N PRO A 84 -14.48 0.37 10.15
CA PRO A 84 -15.92 0.50 10.30
C PRO A 84 -16.61 1.13 9.08
N TRP A 85 -15.90 1.96 8.31
CA TRP A 85 -16.46 2.62 7.13
C TRP A 85 -16.52 1.66 5.95
N PHE A 86 -15.47 0.87 5.75
CA PHE A 86 -15.48 -0.22 4.78
C PHE A 86 -16.55 -1.26 5.12
N ALA A 87 -16.64 -1.70 6.38
CA ALA A 87 -17.66 -2.65 6.82
C ALA A 87 -19.09 -2.12 6.57
N ARG A 88 -19.33 -0.82 6.83
CA ARG A 88 -20.60 -0.17 6.52
C ARG A 88 -20.88 -0.17 5.02
N ALA A 89 -19.90 0.20 4.19
CA ALA A 89 -20.07 0.22 2.73
C ALA A 89 -20.40 -1.17 2.17
N ARG A 90 -19.70 -2.22 2.63
CA ARG A 90 -19.96 -3.61 2.23
C ARG A 90 -21.36 -4.08 2.64
N THR A 91 -21.74 -3.88 3.91
CA THR A 91 -23.03 -4.35 4.44
C THR A 91 -24.25 -3.65 3.84
N HIS A 92 -24.07 -2.45 3.29
CA HIS A 92 -25.14 -1.69 2.63
C HIS A 92 -25.11 -1.84 1.10
N GLY A 93 -24.21 -2.66 0.55
CA GLY A 93 -24.09 -2.84 -0.91
C GLY A 93 -23.66 -1.58 -1.66
N LEU A 94 -22.94 -0.66 -1.00
CA LEU A 94 -22.53 0.62 -1.60
C LEU A 94 -21.28 0.50 -2.49
N ILE A 95 -20.57 -0.63 -2.39
CA ILE A 95 -19.37 -0.90 -3.19
C ILE A 95 -19.43 -2.30 -3.78
N GLU A 96 -18.93 -2.41 -5.00
CA GLU A 96 -18.65 -3.67 -5.65
C GLU A 96 -17.32 -4.23 -5.14
N ALA A 97 -17.31 -5.47 -4.66
CA ALA A 97 -16.13 -6.09 -4.06
C ALA A 97 -15.60 -7.22 -4.93
N ARG A 98 -14.37 -7.03 -5.42
CA ARG A 98 -13.54 -8.03 -6.07
C ARG A 98 -12.52 -8.54 -5.05
N GLU A 99 -13.04 -9.21 -4.02
CA GLU A 99 -12.25 -9.80 -2.95
C GLU A 99 -11.43 -10.99 -3.48
N MET A 100 -10.15 -11.04 -3.16
CA MET A 100 -9.23 -12.06 -3.64
C MET A 100 -8.24 -12.48 -2.57
N ASP A 101 -7.45 -13.52 -2.83
CA ASP A 101 -6.30 -13.83 -1.98
C ASP A 101 -5.22 -12.73 -2.08
N GLU A 102 -4.53 -12.48 -0.98
CA GLU A 102 -3.47 -11.47 -0.89
C GLU A 102 -2.35 -11.68 -1.93
N GLY A 103 -2.01 -12.93 -2.22
CA GLY A 103 -1.05 -13.32 -3.26
C GLY A 103 -1.57 -13.10 -4.68
N MET A 104 -2.89 -13.17 -4.89
CA MET A 104 -3.49 -12.81 -6.19
C MET A 104 -3.36 -11.31 -6.46
N LEU A 105 -3.50 -10.46 -5.46
CA LEU A 105 -3.32 -9.00 -5.64
C LEU A 105 -1.89 -8.68 -6.09
N ARG A 106 -0.89 -9.27 -5.43
CA ARG A 106 0.52 -9.17 -5.84
C ARG A 106 0.72 -9.68 -7.27
N CYS A 107 0.12 -10.84 -7.60
CA CYS A 107 0.23 -11.46 -8.91
C CYS A 107 -0.36 -10.59 -10.03
N GLY A 108 -1.53 -9.97 -9.80
CA GLY A 108 -2.16 -9.06 -10.75
C GLY A 108 -1.37 -7.78 -10.98
N LEU A 109 -0.80 -7.18 -9.92
CA LEU A 109 0.10 -6.03 -10.04
C LEU A 109 1.39 -6.41 -10.79
N GLN A 110 1.95 -7.59 -10.50
CA GLN A 110 3.14 -8.09 -11.19
C GLN A 110 2.87 -8.33 -12.68
N ALA A 111 1.71 -8.87 -13.05
CA ALA A 111 1.32 -9.05 -14.45
C ALA A 111 1.23 -7.69 -15.17
N ALA A 112 0.60 -6.68 -14.55
CA ALA A 112 0.52 -5.32 -15.08
C ALA A 112 1.91 -4.68 -15.24
N ALA A 113 2.76 -4.76 -14.21
CA ALA A 113 4.13 -4.24 -14.23
C ALA A 113 4.98 -4.87 -15.35
N GLN A 114 4.78 -6.15 -15.64
CA GLN A 114 5.45 -6.88 -16.71
C GLN A 114 4.79 -6.71 -18.07
N ARG A 115 3.66 -6.01 -18.15
CA ARG A 115 2.82 -5.84 -19.35
C ARG A 115 2.35 -7.18 -19.94
N LEU A 116 2.06 -8.13 -19.07
CA LEU A 116 1.45 -9.41 -19.41
C LEU A 116 -0.05 -9.36 -19.14
N PRO A 117 -0.91 -10.02 -19.94
CA PRO A 117 -2.36 -9.97 -19.74
C PRO A 117 -2.82 -10.69 -18.47
N PHE A 118 -2.07 -11.72 -18.03
CA PHE A 118 -2.32 -12.47 -16.81
C PHE A 118 -1.05 -13.17 -16.33
N LEU A 119 -1.05 -13.61 -15.08
CA LEU A 119 -0.08 -14.58 -14.56
C LEU A 119 -0.79 -15.79 -13.93
N PRO A 120 -0.27 -17.02 -14.09
CA PRO A 120 -0.86 -18.20 -13.49
C PRO A 120 -0.60 -18.23 -11.98
N ILE A 121 -1.64 -18.51 -11.18
CA ILE A 121 -1.55 -18.66 -9.73
C ILE A 121 -2.46 -19.77 -9.21
N ARG A 122 -2.04 -20.47 -8.14
CA ARG A 122 -2.84 -21.53 -7.51
C ARG A 122 -3.91 -20.97 -6.55
N ALA A 123 -3.58 -19.87 -5.86
CA ALA A 123 -4.49 -19.19 -4.95
C ALA A 123 -5.80 -18.82 -5.65
N GLY A 124 -6.92 -19.02 -4.95
CA GLY A 124 -8.28 -18.84 -5.49
C GLY A 124 -8.94 -20.14 -5.96
N LEU A 125 -8.19 -21.18 -6.35
CA LEU A 125 -8.80 -22.48 -6.67
C LEU A 125 -9.40 -23.12 -5.42
N GLY A 126 -10.65 -23.57 -5.52
CA GLY A 126 -11.36 -24.26 -4.43
C GLY A 126 -11.88 -23.34 -3.33
N SER A 127 -11.75 -22.02 -3.46
CA SER A 127 -12.38 -21.03 -2.58
C SER A 127 -13.54 -20.32 -3.28
N SER A 128 -14.25 -19.45 -2.56
CA SER A 128 -15.29 -18.57 -3.13
C SER A 128 -14.73 -17.37 -3.90
N VAL A 129 -13.40 -17.22 -4.01
CA VAL A 129 -12.81 -16.07 -4.74
C VAL A 129 -13.37 -15.91 -6.16
N PRO A 130 -13.51 -16.96 -6.99
CA PRO A 130 -14.10 -16.82 -8.33
C PRO A 130 -15.52 -16.25 -8.34
N GLU A 131 -16.30 -16.45 -7.27
CA GLU A 131 -17.67 -15.92 -7.15
C GLU A 131 -17.68 -14.40 -7.04
N PHE A 132 -16.68 -13.81 -6.36
CA PHE A 132 -16.54 -12.36 -6.24
C PHE A 132 -16.22 -11.67 -7.57
N PHE A 133 -15.68 -12.40 -8.55
CA PHE A 133 -15.31 -11.87 -9.85
C PHE A 133 -16.38 -12.02 -10.93
N GLU A 134 -17.55 -12.61 -10.62
CA GLU A 134 -18.70 -12.66 -11.55
C GLU A 134 -18.34 -13.17 -12.98
N GLY A 135 -17.39 -14.11 -13.08
CA GLY A 135 -16.92 -14.67 -14.35
C GLY A 135 -15.77 -13.90 -15.03
N GLU A 136 -15.31 -12.78 -14.45
CA GLU A 136 -14.10 -12.06 -14.90
C GLU A 136 -12.83 -12.88 -14.67
N LEU A 137 -12.78 -13.68 -13.60
CA LEU A 137 -11.64 -14.52 -13.25
C LEU A 137 -11.74 -15.89 -13.94
N LYS A 138 -10.75 -16.20 -14.79
CA LYS A 138 -10.71 -17.42 -15.60
C LYS A 138 -9.58 -18.34 -15.16
N THR A 139 -9.59 -19.56 -15.67
CA THR A 139 -8.51 -20.54 -15.49
C THR A 139 -7.67 -20.69 -16.76
N VAL A 140 -6.47 -21.21 -16.61
CA VAL A 140 -5.54 -21.55 -17.68
C VAL A 140 -4.90 -22.91 -17.39
N THR A 141 -4.83 -23.77 -18.41
CA THR A 141 -4.18 -25.07 -18.31
C THR A 141 -2.75 -24.97 -18.85
N SER A 142 -1.79 -25.48 -18.08
CA SER A 142 -0.39 -25.57 -18.51
C SER A 142 -0.30 -26.39 -19.80
N PRO A 143 0.47 -25.97 -20.81
CA PRO A 143 0.77 -26.80 -21.98
C PRO A 143 1.82 -27.89 -21.68
N TYR A 144 2.43 -27.85 -20.48
CA TYR A 144 3.46 -28.80 -20.04
C TYR A 144 2.92 -29.66 -18.89
N PRO A 145 3.03 -31.00 -18.97
CA PRO A 145 2.60 -31.88 -17.90
C PRO A 145 3.63 -31.93 -16.75
N THR A 146 3.14 -32.01 -15.52
CA THR A 146 3.90 -32.31 -14.31
C THR A 146 3.42 -33.68 -13.81
N ASP A 147 4.33 -34.62 -13.57
CA ASP A 147 3.99 -35.99 -13.11
C ASP A 147 2.93 -36.70 -13.99
N GLY A 148 3.00 -36.46 -15.31
CA GLY A 148 2.06 -37.04 -16.29
C GLY A 148 0.66 -36.40 -16.31
N ARG A 149 0.45 -35.25 -15.65
CA ARG A 149 -0.83 -34.54 -15.63
C ARG A 149 -0.66 -33.07 -15.99
N TYR A 150 -1.67 -32.50 -16.66
CA TYR A 150 -1.72 -31.06 -16.91
C TYR A 150 -2.40 -30.34 -15.74
N GLU A 151 -1.73 -29.32 -15.21
CA GLU A 151 -2.29 -28.49 -14.15
C GLU A 151 -3.12 -27.36 -14.72
N THR A 152 -4.30 -27.12 -14.13
CA THR A 152 -5.14 -25.95 -14.41
C THR A 152 -5.06 -25.00 -13.21
N LEU A 153 -4.73 -23.74 -13.48
CA LEU A 153 -4.47 -22.68 -12.50
C LEU A 153 -5.42 -21.49 -12.75
N ILE A 154 -5.52 -20.57 -11.78
CA ILE A 154 -6.18 -19.28 -12.01
C ILE A 154 -5.30 -18.44 -12.95
N ALA A 155 -5.90 -17.84 -13.97
CA ALA A 155 -5.28 -16.81 -14.79
C ALA A 155 -5.59 -15.44 -14.15
N MET A 156 -4.75 -15.00 -13.21
CA MET A 156 -4.95 -13.73 -12.52
C MET A 156 -4.73 -12.57 -13.50
N PRO A 157 -5.77 -11.78 -13.84
CA PRO A 157 -5.62 -10.69 -14.80
C PRO A 157 -4.69 -9.60 -14.28
N ALA A 158 -4.05 -8.90 -15.22
CA ALA A 158 -3.30 -7.70 -14.91
C ALA A 158 -4.17 -6.62 -14.28
N LEU A 159 -3.73 -6.10 -13.13
CA LEU A 159 -4.37 -4.98 -12.45
C LEU A 159 -3.75 -3.68 -12.95
N HIS A 160 -4.17 -3.25 -14.15
CA HIS A 160 -3.77 -1.95 -14.70
C HIS A 160 -4.39 -0.81 -13.91
N LEU A 161 -3.58 0.23 -13.64
CA LEU A 161 -3.98 1.37 -12.83
C LEU A 161 -3.84 2.65 -13.65
N ASP A 162 -4.84 3.53 -13.57
CA ASP A 162 -4.74 4.87 -14.14
C ASP A 162 -3.79 5.74 -13.29
N ALA A 163 -3.80 5.54 -11.97
CA ALA A 163 -2.90 6.20 -11.06
C ALA A 163 -2.46 5.31 -9.88
N ALA A 164 -1.25 5.53 -9.36
CA ALA A 164 -0.77 4.92 -8.13
C ALA A 164 -0.26 5.97 -7.15
N PHE A 165 -0.57 5.76 -5.86
CA PHE A 165 -0.11 6.57 -4.76
C PHE A 165 0.70 5.73 -3.79
N VAL A 166 1.93 6.15 -3.50
CA VAL A 166 2.79 5.49 -2.52
C VAL A 166 3.46 6.49 -1.59
N HIS A 167 3.95 5.99 -0.46
CA HIS A 167 4.67 6.80 0.52
C HIS A 167 5.99 6.13 0.91
N MET A 168 7.08 6.90 0.89
CA MET A 168 8.44 6.45 1.24
C MET A 168 9.06 7.33 2.31
N ASN A 169 10.13 6.83 2.94
CA ASN A 169 10.80 7.57 4.01
C ASN A 169 11.67 8.69 3.45
N LEU A 170 12.46 8.39 2.42
CA LEU A 170 13.38 9.34 1.80
C LEU A 170 13.17 9.34 0.29
N GLY A 171 13.38 10.47 -0.35
CA GLY A 171 13.49 10.52 -1.81
C GLY A 171 14.11 11.81 -2.32
N ASP A 172 14.35 11.86 -3.62
CA ASP A 172 14.90 13.03 -4.30
C ASP A 172 13.88 13.69 -5.25
N ALA A 173 14.21 14.89 -5.74
CA ALA A 173 13.37 15.64 -6.67
C ALA A 173 13.17 14.95 -8.05
N GLN A 174 13.89 13.86 -8.34
CA GLN A 174 13.83 13.13 -9.61
C GLN A 174 12.94 11.88 -9.53
N GLY A 175 12.52 11.50 -8.31
CA GLY A 175 11.67 10.35 -8.05
C GLY A 175 12.42 9.08 -7.66
N ASN A 176 13.72 9.16 -7.33
CA ASN A 176 14.37 8.04 -6.63
C ASN A 176 13.94 8.08 -5.16
N ALA A 177 13.61 6.93 -4.59
CA ALA A 177 13.15 6.87 -3.21
C ALA A 177 13.47 5.56 -2.51
N ALA A 178 13.53 5.65 -1.18
CA ALA A 178 13.89 4.56 -0.30
C ALA A 178 12.96 4.43 0.89
N TYR A 179 12.79 3.18 1.33
CA TYR A 179 12.19 2.85 2.61
C TYR A 179 13.28 2.59 3.66
N THR A 180 12.98 2.85 4.93
CA THR A 180 13.91 2.60 6.05
C THR A 180 13.40 1.55 7.03
N GLY A 181 12.17 1.06 6.84
CA GLY A 181 11.59 -0.02 7.62
C GLY A 181 12.06 -1.40 7.21
N ILE A 182 11.51 -2.43 7.87
CA ILE A 182 11.82 -3.84 7.58
C ILE A 182 11.22 -4.35 6.26
N ASP A 183 10.24 -3.62 5.70
CA ASP A 183 9.40 -4.12 4.61
C ASP A 183 9.22 -3.04 3.52
N PRO A 184 9.52 -3.36 2.24
CA PRO A 184 9.19 -2.50 1.10
C PRO A 184 7.69 -2.53 0.75
N TYR A 185 6.93 -3.49 1.26
CA TYR A 185 5.60 -3.85 0.79
C TYR A 185 5.60 -4.14 -0.72
N PHE A 186 4.65 -3.57 -1.46
CA PHE A 186 4.48 -3.78 -2.90
C PHE A 186 4.41 -2.43 -3.65
N ASP A 187 5.02 -1.39 -3.08
CA ASP A 187 4.91 -0.02 -3.56
C ASP A 187 5.52 0.15 -4.96
N ASP A 188 6.62 -0.54 -5.25
CA ASP A 188 7.21 -0.62 -6.58
C ASP A 188 6.27 -1.24 -7.61
N LEU A 189 5.56 -2.31 -7.25
CA LEU A 189 4.58 -2.95 -8.14
C LEU A 189 3.40 -2.02 -8.43
N TYR A 190 2.90 -1.26 -7.45
CA TYR A 190 1.87 -0.25 -7.69
C TYR A 190 2.33 0.82 -8.68
N LEU A 191 3.55 1.33 -8.51
CA LEU A 191 4.11 2.34 -9.40
C LEU A 191 4.34 1.79 -10.82
N MET A 192 4.83 0.55 -10.95
CA MET A 192 5.05 -0.07 -12.27
C MET A 192 3.75 -0.47 -12.98
N ALA A 193 2.67 -0.72 -12.24
CA ALA A 193 1.37 -1.08 -12.80
C ALA A 193 0.53 0.14 -13.23
N ALA A 194 0.97 1.36 -12.94
CA ALA A 194 0.21 2.59 -13.15
C ALA A 194 0.71 3.47 -14.29
N GLU A 195 -0.22 4.19 -14.92
CA GLU A 195 0.11 5.23 -15.90
C GLU A 195 0.61 6.51 -15.22
N LYS A 196 -0.08 6.99 -14.18
CA LYS A 196 0.32 8.17 -13.38
C LYS A 196 0.81 7.77 -12.00
N ARG A 197 2.01 8.22 -11.62
CA ARG A 197 2.73 7.67 -10.47
C ARG A 197 3.13 8.77 -9.50
N PHE A 198 2.44 8.79 -8.37
CA PHE A 198 2.56 9.82 -7.35
C PHE A 198 3.27 9.27 -6.11
N LEU A 199 4.41 9.87 -5.81
CA LEU A 199 5.25 9.51 -4.67
C LEU A 199 5.17 10.61 -3.62
N SER A 200 4.85 10.24 -2.38
CA SER A 200 5.05 11.12 -1.22
C SER A 200 6.24 10.64 -0.39
N VAL A 201 6.99 11.57 0.18
CA VAL A 201 8.15 11.25 1.04
C VAL A 201 8.10 12.01 2.36
N GLU A 202 8.67 11.45 3.43
CA GLU A 202 8.84 12.18 4.69
C GLU A 202 9.82 13.34 4.55
N SER A 203 10.92 13.12 3.81
CA SER A 203 11.94 14.14 3.57
C SER A 203 12.51 14.04 2.15
N LEU A 204 12.61 15.21 1.50
CA LEU A 204 13.35 15.37 0.24
C LEU A 204 14.82 15.66 0.52
N VAL A 205 15.69 14.84 -0.07
CA VAL A 205 17.14 14.96 0.03
C VAL A 205 17.77 15.03 -1.36
N SER A 206 19.06 15.41 -1.42
CA SER A 206 19.81 15.29 -2.67
C SER A 206 20.01 13.82 -3.05
N THR A 207 20.16 13.51 -4.35
CA THR A 207 20.42 12.13 -4.80
C THR A 207 21.69 11.55 -4.16
N GLU A 208 22.73 12.37 -3.99
CA GLU A 208 23.98 11.95 -3.34
C GLU A 208 23.78 11.58 -1.87
N GLU A 209 22.97 12.36 -1.16
CA GLU A 209 22.62 12.06 0.23
C GLU A 209 21.74 10.82 0.34
N LEU A 210 20.76 10.66 -0.56
CA LEU A 210 19.88 9.50 -0.59
C LEU A 210 20.66 8.19 -0.69
N VAL A 211 21.57 8.09 -1.67
CA VAL A 211 22.35 6.85 -1.91
C VAL A 211 23.37 6.56 -0.81
N LYS A 212 23.77 7.58 -0.02
CA LYS A 212 24.66 7.41 1.14
C LYS A 212 23.89 7.03 2.40
N SER A 213 22.64 7.45 2.53
CA SER A 213 21.81 7.26 3.74
C SER A 213 21.22 5.85 3.85
N VAL A 214 21.06 5.13 2.74
CA VAL A 214 20.43 3.79 2.73
C VAL A 214 21.25 2.78 1.93
N PRO A 215 21.15 1.47 2.25
CA PRO A 215 21.76 0.44 1.41
C PRO A 215 21.10 0.40 0.02
N PRO A 216 21.82 0.00 -1.04
CA PRO A 216 21.29 -0.01 -2.41
C PRO A 216 19.99 -0.80 -2.59
N GLN A 217 19.77 -1.86 -1.81
CA GLN A 217 18.56 -2.68 -1.86
C GLN A 217 17.32 -1.94 -1.33
N ALA A 218 17.51 -0.92 -0.49
CA ALA A 218 16.43 -0.09 0.03
C ALA A 218 16.00 1.01 -0.94
N LEU A 219 16.80 1.29 -1.99
CA LEU A 219 16.43 2.16 -3.13
C LEU A 219 15.43 1.45 -4.03
N LEU A 220 14.24 1.25 -3.51
CA LEU A 220 13.17 0.47 -4.14
C LEU A 220 12.66 1.13 -5.42
N VAL A 221 12.56 2.47 -5.41
CA VAL A 221 11.94 3.25 -6.49
C VAL A 221 13.00 4.04 -7.23
N ASN A 222 12.98 3.95 -8.56
CA ASN A 222 13.84 4.74 -9.43
C ASN A 222 13.04 5.78 -10.23
N ARG A 223 13.75 6.75 -10.83
CA ARG A 223 13.17 7.83 -11.63
C ARG A 223 12.20 7.41 -12.75
N MET A 224 12.24 6.17 -13.25
CA MET A 224 11.33 5.74 -14.33
C MET A 224 9.96 5.33 -13.79
N MET A 225 9.84 5.12 -12.48
CA MET A 225 8.62 4.65 -11.81
C MET A 225 7.78 5.80 -11.22
N VAL A 226 8.16 7.06 -11.41
CA VAL A 226 7.53 8.21 -10.74
C VAL A 226 7.35 9.38 -11.70
N ASP A 227 6.18 10.01 -11.68
CA ASP A 227 5.87 11.24 -12.42
C ASP A 227 5.97 12.48 -11.53
N ALA A 228 5.51 12.37 -10.29
CA ALA A 228 5.40 13.49 -9.36
C ALA A 228 5.83 13.09 -7.95
N VAL A 229 6.58 13.99 -7.30
CA VAL A 229 7.10 13.81 -5.94
C VAL A 229 6.57 14.91 -5.03
N VAL A 230 6.10 14.53 -3.85
CA VAL A 230 5.59 15.46 -2.84
C VAL A 230 6.27 15.21 -1.50
N GLU A 231 6.83 16.26 -0.90
CA GLU A 231 7.27 16.20 0.49
C GLU A 231 6.06 16.34 1.42
N ALA A 232 5.78 15.31 2.20
CA ALA A 232 4.66 15.24 3.12
C ALA A 232 5.11 14.65 4.46
N PRO A 233 5.70 15.47 5.35
CA PRO A 233 6.10 15.04 6.68
C PRO A 233 4.90 14.54 7.49
N LEU A 234 5.07 13.44 8.23
CA LEU A 234 4.01 12.67 8.89
C LEU A 234 2.92 12.19 7.92
N GLY A 235 3.26 12.08 6.64
CA GLY A 235 2.41 11.63 5.55
C GLY A 235 1.66 10.32 5.79
N PRO A 236 2.24 9.29 6.43
CA PRO A 236 1.59 8.02 6.64
C PRO A 236 0.71 7.97 7.89
N THR A 237 0.71 9.03 8.68
CA THR A 237 -0.07 9.09 9.91
C THR A 237 -1.56 9.13 9.59
N SER A 238 -2.27 8.08 10.01
CA SER A 238 -3.73 8.03 10.01
C SER A 238 -4.27 8.93 11.14
N PRO A 239 -5.36 9.70 10.91
CA PRO A 239 -5.98 10.49 11.98
C PRO A 239 -6.48 9.64 13.16
N LEU A 240 -6.72 8.34 12.95
CA LEU A 240 -7.03 7.37 14.02
C LEU A 240 -5.85 7.15 15.00
N ARG A 241 -4.62 7.54 14.62
CA ARG A 241 -3.38 7.33 15.38
C ARG A 241 -2.78 8.62 15.97
N LEU A 242 -3.38 9.78 15.69
CA LEU A 242 -2.97 11.02 16.36
C LEU A 242 -3.47 10.97 17.81
N PRO A 243 -2.60 11.23 18.81
CA PRO A 243 -3.10 11.53 20.15
C PRO A 243 -3.98 12.79 20.04
N ILE A 244 -5.18 12.76 20.63
CA ILE A 244 -6.14 13.88 20.68
C ILE A 244 -5.56 15.13 21.40
N THR A 245 -4.30 15.09 21.85
CA THR A 245 -3.68 16.11 22.69
C THR A 245 -2.80 17.08 21.90
N ALA A 246 -3.36 17.79 20.91
CA ALA A 246 -2.67 18.97 20.35
C ALA A 246 -3.60 19.96 19.62
N ALA A 247 -4.88 20.05 19.97
CA ALA A 247 -5.70 21.23 19.67
C ALA A 247 -6.92 21.22 20.60
N THR A 248 -7.23 22.37 21.19
CA THR A 248 -8.34 22.63 22.13
C THR A 248 -8.27 21.92 23.49
N ARG A 249 -7.59 22.59 24.45
CA ARG A 249 -8.02 22.56 25.85
C ARG A 249 -9.49 22.98 25.90
N GLY A 250 -10.36 22.07 26.33
CA GLY A 250 -11.75 22.37 26.66
C GLY A 250 -12.80 21.67 25.81
N PHE A 251 -12.75 20.34 25.67
CA PHE A 251 -13.96 19.54 25.45
C PHE A 251 -13.79 18.19 26.16
N SER A 252 -14.79 17.82 26.96
CA SER A 252 -14.77 16.64 27.83
C SER A 252 -14.71 15.34 27.01
N ALA A 253 -13.99 14.37 27.58
CA ALA A 253 -13.73 13.06 27.00
C ALA A 253 -15.02 12.32 26.63
N ILE A 254 -15.20 12.00 25.33
CA ILE A 254 -16.17 10.99 24.90
C ILE A 254 -15.43 9.66 24.85
N THR A 255 -15.57 8.88 25.92
CA THR A 255 -15.21 7.46 25.96
C THR A 255 -16.28 6.66 25.20
N TRP A 256 -15.87 5.79 24.27
CA TRP A 256 -16.78 4.88 23.60
C TRP A 256 -17.24 3.80 24.57
N LYS A 257 -18.46 3.95 25.11
CA LYS A 257 -19.23 2.86 25.74
C LYS A 257 -20.34 2.43 24.78
N PRO A 258 -20.59 1.12 24.60
CA PRO A 258 -21.69 0.65 23.77
C PRO A 258 -23.02 0.97 24.46
N ARG A 259 -23.80 1.91 23.92
CA ARG A 259 -25.14 2.23 24.42
C ARG A 259 -26.20 1.86 23.37
N ARG A 260 -27.25 1.20 23.88
CA ARG A 260 -28.36 0.58 23.15
C ARG A 260 -28.95 1.46 22.03
N ARG A 261 -29.31 0.80 20.93
CA ARG A 261 -30.00 1.33 19.74
C ARG A 261 -31.13 2.32 20.12
N ARG A 262 -30.98 3.58 19.69
CA ARG A 262 -32.10 4.46 19.33
C ARG A 262 -31.77 5.13 17.99
N ARG A 263 -32.72 5.09 17.07
CA ARG A 263 -32.67 5.78 15.77
C ARG A 263 -32.66 7.28 16.01
N VAL A 264 -31.62 7.97 15.56
CA VAL A 264 -31.65 9.42 15.27
C VAL A 264 -30.87 9.62 13.98
N GLY A 265 -31.50 10.31 13.02
CA GLY A 265 -30.95 10.60 11.70
C GLY A 265 -29.69 11.47 11.79
N VAL A 266 -28.77 11.27 10.86
CA VAL A 266 -27.47 11.95 10.83
C VAL A 266 -27.35 12.76 9.55
N SER A 267 -27.55 14.07 9.69
CA SER A 267 -27.14 15.09 8.72
C SER A 267 -26.23 16.10 9.40
N SER A 268 -25.13 15.67 10.02
CA SER A 268 -24.00 16.56 10.38
C SER A 268 -22.88 15.78 11.07
N TRP A 269 -21.99 15.16 10.30
CA TRP A 269 -20.64 14.82 10.79
C TRP A 269 -19.65 15.16 9.68
N ARG A 270 -19.06 16.36 9.75
CA ARG A 270 -17.86 16.73 8.99
C ARG A 270 -16.65 16.56 9.92
N PRO A 271 -15.58 15.85 9.53
CA PRO A 271 -14.38 15.76 10.36
C PRO A 271 -13.65 17.11 10.41
N THR A 272 -13.35 17.57 11.62
CA THR A 272 -12.73 18.88 11.96
C THR A 272 -11.32 19.07 11.41
N CYS A 273 -10.71 18.07 10.78
CA CYS A 273 -9.35 18.15 10.23
C CYS A 273 -9.25 18.84 8.86
N LEU A 274 -10.35 19.35 8.29
CA LEU A 274 -10.40 19.92 6.94
C LEU A 274 -10.40 21.46 6.86
N ALA A 275 -10.26 22.17 7.98
CA ALA A 275 -10.35 23.64 7.99
C ALA A 275 -9.09 24.30 8.54
N VAL A 276 -8.18 24.70 7.66
CA VAL A 276 -7.27 25.82 7.93
C VAL A 276 -7.97 27.08 7.42
N LYS A 277 -8.46 27.93 8.33
CA LYS A 277 -8.93 29.27 7.95
C LYS A 277 -7.70 30.13 7.62
N PRO A 278 -7.70 30.89 6.52
CA PRO A 278 -6.65 31.86 6.26
C PRO A 278 -6.76 32.98 7.31
N THR A 279 -5.76 33.10 8.18
CA THR A 279 -5.61 34.26 9.06
C THR A 279 -5.13 35.44 8.21
N THR A 280 -6.06 36.35 7.94
CA THR A 280 -5.81 37.71 7.47
C THR A 280 -4.76 38.39 8.35
N ARG A 281 -3.65 38.82 7.73
CA ARG A 281 -2.69 39.76 8.35
C ARG A 281 -3.38 41.10 8.61
N PRO A 282 -3.23 41.72 9.80
CA PRO A 282 -3.54 43.13 9.93
C PRO A 282 -2.47 43.97 9.23
N GLN A 283 -2.91 44.94 8.44
CA GLN A 283 -2.10 45.94 7.77
C GLN A 283 -1.40 46.82 8.82
N CYS A 284 -0.06 46.90 8.79
CA CYS A 284 0.68 47.98 9.44
C CYS A 284 0.59 49.22 8.55
N GLY A 285 -0.05 50.27 9.06
CA GLY A 285 -0.07 51.60 8.44
C GLY A 285 1.25 52.32 8.60
N ASN A 286 1.65 53.01 7.53
CA ASN A 286 2.83 53.86 7.43
C ASN A 286 2.76 55.08 8.36
N SER A 287 3.87 55.40 9.02
CA SER A 287 4.24 56.78 9.34
C SER A 287 5.77 56.89 9.35
N GLU A 288 6.29 57.65 8.40
CA GLU A 288 7.70 57.98 8.19
C GLU A 288 8.05 59.32 8.92
N PRO A 289 9.30 59.84 8.87
CA PRO A 289 10.21 59.91 10.02
C PRO A 289 10.46 61.35 10.53
N ARG A 290 11.10 61.48 11.70
CA ARG A 290 11.76 62.74 12.10
C ARG A 290 13.19 62.50 12.59
N HIS A 291 14.08 63.32 12.04
CA HIS A 291 15.49 63.53 12.35
C HIS A 291 15.74 63.83 13.84
N ASP A 292 16.84 63.29 14.40
CA ASP A 292 17.98 64.10 14.85
C ASP A 292 19.17 63.22 15.34
N GLN A 293 20.36 63.59 14.91
CA GLN A 293 21.70 63.21 15.41
C GLN A 293 22.33 64.47 16.06
N PRO A 294 23.57 64.48 16.62
CA PRO A 294 24.49 63.41 17.05
C PRO A 294 25.09 63.64 18.46
N SER A 295 25.83 62.68 19.03
CA SER A 295 27.12 62.98 19.72
C SER A 295 27.96 61.76 20.14
N ARG A 296 29.22 61.82 19.68
CA ARG A 296 30.51 61.52 20.34
C ARG A 296 30.79 60.18 21.05
N SER A 297 31.67 59.41 20.39
CA SER A 297 32.97 58.89 20.86
C SER A 297 33.19 58.53 22.34
N LEU A 298 33.68 57.31 22.59
CA LEU A 298 34.88 57.05 23.42
C LEU A 298 35.37 55.60 23.28
N ARG A 299 36.69 55.46 23.17
CA ARG A 299 37.48 54.21 23.17
C ARG A 299 37.84 53.81 24.60
N HIS A 300 37.90 52.51 24.89
CA HIS A 300 38.80 51.78 25.82
C HIS A 300 38.21 50.34 25.96
N GLY A 301 38.91 49.19 25.90
CA GLY A 301 40.31 48.87 26.04
C GLY A 301 40.63 48.34 27.44
N LEU A 302 40.49 47.02 27.69
CA LEU A 302 41.06 46.20 28.81
C LEU A 302 40.51 44.75 28.66
N ARG A 303 41.25 43.69 28.26
CA ARG A 303 42.38 42.90 28.83
C ARG A 303 42.11 42.12 30.14
N ARG A 304 42.24 40.78 29.98
CA ARG A 304 42.62 39.68 30.93
C ARG A 304 41.52 39.25 31.94
N ALA A 305 41.34 37.97 32.25
CA ALA A 305 42.36 36.97 32.59
C ALA A 305 42.04 35.51 32.21
N VAL A 306 43.13 34.77 31.98
CA VAL A 306 43.29 33.32 31.89
C VAL A 306 44.02 32.88 33.17
N PRO A 307 43.85 31.63 33.64
CA PRO A 307 44.96 30.92 34.28
C PRO A 307 45.33 29.64 33.51
N ARG A 308 46.64 29.47 33.28
CA ARG A 308 47.31 28.26 32.80
C ARG A 308 48.38 27.86 33.83
N CYS A 309 48.63 26.55 33.94
CA CYS A 309 49.92 25.83 33.98
C CYS A 309 49.89 24.65 34.99
N ARG A 310 50.02 23.37 34.53
CA ARG A 310 51.23 22.48 34.43
C ARG A 310 51.72 22.02 35.83
N ARG A 311 52.12 20.76 36.12
CA ARG A 311 52.62 19.59 35.35
C ARG A 311 52.63 18.33 36.28
N ASP A 312 52.60 17.13 35.68
CA ASP A 312 52.86 15.74 36.17
C ASP A 312 54.22 15.52 36.92
N PRO A 313 54.54 14.37 37.60
CA PRO A 313 54.25 12.96 37.18
C PRO A 313 54.02 11.87 38.28
N GLY A 314 53.46 10.71 37.88
CA GLY A 314 53.50 9.45 38.65
C GLY A 314 52.83 8.27 37.92
N GLN A 315 53.63 7.31 37.46
CA GLN A 315 53.29 6.16 36.59
C GLN A 315 52.97 4.88 37.43
N PRO A 316 52.73 3.69 36.82
CA PRO A 316 51.54 3.19 36.11
C PRO A 316 50.82 2.04 36.86
N ASP A 317 49.64 1.64 36.39
CA ASP A 317 49.18 0.26 36.55
C ASP A 317 48.45 -0.28 35.31
N ASP A 318 48.68 -1.57 35.16
CA ASP A 318 48.69 -2.45 34.00
C ASP A 318 47.28 -2.84 33.50
N TYR A 319 47.05 -2.86 32.18
CA TYR A 319 46.03 -3.72 31.56
C TYR A 319 46.47 -4.15 30.17
N ARG A 320 47.09 -5.34 30.14
CA ARG A 320 47.45 -6.10 28.95
C ARG A 320 46.21 -6.56 28.19
N GLY A 321 46.34 -6.52 26.86
CA GLY A 321 45.32 -6.91 25.91
C GLY A 321 45.10 -8.43 25.79
N VAL A 322 43.95 -8.75 25.20
CA VAL A 322 43.66 -10.08 24.65
C VAL A 322 43.44 -9.92 23.15
N GLY A 323 44.26 -10.65 22.40
CA GLY A 323 44.45 -10.52 20.97
C GLY A 323 43.36 -11.17 20.11
N ARG A 324 43.34 -10.67 18.87
CA ARG A 324 42.68 -11.24 17.70
C ARG A 324 43.20 -12.67 17.42
N ARG A 325 42.30 -13.57 17.01
CA ARG A 325 42.66 -14.80 16.28
C ARG A 325 42.01 -14.80 14.88
N PRO A 326 42.70 -15.26 13.83
CA PRO A 326 42.21 -15.28 12.46
C PRO A 326 41.36 -16.53 12.15
N ALA A 327 40.45 -16.40 11.18
CA ALA A 327 39.69 -17.49 10.61
C ALA A 327 40.54 -18.27 9.59
N GLY A 328 40.55 -19.60 9.71
CA GLY A 328 41.09 -20.56 8.73
C GLY A 328 39.99 -21.17 7.85
N PRO A 329 40.36 -21.89 6.77
CA PRO A 329 39.52 -22.12 5.59
C PRO A 329 38.52 -23.28 5.76
N VAL A 330 37.44 -23.25 4.98
CA VAL A 330 36.41 -24.29 4.91
C VAL A 330 36.56 -25.04 3.58
N ASP A 331 36.96 -26.31 3.65
CA ASP A 331 37.06 -27.22 2.49
C ASP A 331 35.80 -28.12 2.34
N VAL A 332 35.18 -27.94 1.17
CA VAL A 332 34.54 -28.85 0.19
C VAL A 332 34.37 -30.38 0.46
N LEU A 333 33.08 -30.83 0.45
CA LEU A 333 32.44 -32.10 -0.05
C LEU A 333 32.71 -33.48 0.64
N PRO A 334 32.04 -34.61 0.23
CA PRO A 334 30.66 -35.00 0.53
C PRO A 334 30.56 -36.47 1.08
N ARG A 335 29.43 -36.93 1.66
CA ARG A 335 29.18 -38.40 1.79
C ARG A 335 27.72 -38.82 1.63
N HIS A 336 27.60 -39.86 0.81
CA HIS A 336 26.45 -40.65 0.38
C HIS A 336 26.02 -41.72 1.43
N SER A 337 24.73 -42.05 1.41
CA SER A 337 24.06 -43.38 1.52
C SER A 337 24.37 -44.38 2.65
N ALA A 338 23.31 -44.85 3.34
CA ALA A 338 22.92 -46.26 3.54
C ALA A 338 21.69 -46.29 4.50
N ASP A 339 20.48 -46.63 4.02
CA ASP A 339 19.91 -47.99 3.94
C ASP A 339 19.64 -48.64 5.32
N ARG A 340 18.35 -48.75 5.70
CA ARG A 340 17.83 -49.84 6.53
C ARG A 340 16.37 -50.13 6.21
N ARG A 341 16.17 -51.33 5.65
CA ARG A 341 14.90 -52.07 5.53
C ARG A 341 14.50 -52.70 6.87
N GLY A 342 13.21 -53.03 6.96
CA GLY A 342 12.59 -53.97 7.92
C GLY A 342 11.36 -53.32 8.56
N GLY A 343 10.16 -53.88 8.55
CA GLY A 343 9.64 -55.21 8.23
C GLY A 343 8.28 -55.29 8.95
N SER A 344 7.29 -55.88 8.28
CA SER A 344 5.87 -55.88 8.67
C SER A 344 5.55 -56.56 10.00
N THR A 345 4.39 -56.25 10.59
CA THR A 345 3.36 -57.27 10.93
C THR A 345 2.03 -56.62 11.32
N ALA A 346 0.96 -57.33 10.98
CA ALA A 346 -0.44 -56.94 11.03
C ALA A 346 -1.08 -57.13 12.43
N GLY A 347 -2.17 -56.39 12.69
CA GLY A 347 -3.03 -56.57 13.86
C GLY A 347 -4.42 -55.95 13.65
N ARG A 348 -5.44 -56.82 13.69
CA ARG A 348 -6.86 -56.68 13.30
C ARG A 348 -7.72 -55.59 14.01
N HIS A 349 -8.71 -55.11 13.24
CA HIS A 349 -10.03 -54.48 13.57
C HIS A 349 -10.89 -55.23 14.63
N PRO A 350 -12.10 -54.76 15.10
CA PRO A 350 -13.07 -53.84 14.47
C PRO A 350 -13.94 -52.89 15.37
N GLY A 351 -14.71 -52.01 14.71
CA GLY A 351 -15.92 -51.33 15.22
C GLY A 351 -15.95 -49.84 14.84
N ALA A 352 -16.99 -49.22 14.28
CA ALA A 352 -18.36 -49.62 14.06
C ALA A 352 -19.06 -48.67 13.04
N ARG A 353 -20.06 -49.23 12.34
CA ARG A 353 -21.32 -48.63 11.84
C ARG A 353 -21.29 -47.63 10.67
N CYS A 354 -21.65 -48.20 9.51
CA CYS A 354 -22.42 -47.56 8.45
C CYS A 354 -23.76 -47.01 8.97
N PHE A 355 -24.15 -45.82 8.50
CA PHE A 355 -25.54 -45.40 8.45
C PHE A 355 -25.89 -45.08 6.99
N ARG A 356 -26.71 -45.95 6.39
CA ARG A 356 -27.53 -45.63 5.21
C ARG A 356 -28.60 -44.64 5.64
N ARG A 357 -28.79 -43.57 4.87
CA ARG A 357 -30.14 -43.03 4.64
C ARG A 357 -30.33 -42.82 3.15
N ASP A 358 -31.45 -43.36 2.73
CA ASP A 358 -31.93 -43.50 1.37
C ASP A 358 -32.99 -42.43 1.12
N ARG A 359 -33.15 -42.07 -0.16
CA ARG A 359 -34.28 -41.40 -0.82
C ARG A 359 -34.37 -39.86 -0.75
N GLY A 360 -34.15 -39.28 -1.94
CA GLY A 360 -35.25 -38.76 -2.74
C GLY A 360 -35.14 -37.29 -3.10
N LEU A 361 -34.93 -36.99 -4.39
CA LEU A 361 -35.70 -35.98 -5.12
C LEU A 361 -35.40 -36.08 -6.62
N ASP A 362 -36.50 -36.04 -7.36
CA ASP A 362 -36.66 -36.42 -8.75
C ASP A 362 -36.06 -35.45 -9.76
N ALA A 363 -35.75 -36.04 -10.91
CA ALA A 363 -35.41 -35.39 -12.15
C ALA A 363 -36.62 -34.61 -12.73
N VAL A 364 -36.38 -33.35 -13.09
CA VAL A 364 -37.19 -32.63 -14.08
C VAL A 364 -36.25 -31.97 -15.08
N ARG A 365 -36.04 -32.62 -16.22
CA ARG A 365 -35.49 -32.00 -17.44
C ARG A 365 -36.32 -32.47 -18.63
N SER A 366 -37.14 -31.58 -19.18
CA SER A 366 -37.47 -31.64 -20.61
C SER A 366 -37.90 -30.27 -21.14
N ARG A 367 -37.40 -29.98 -22.36
CA ARG A 367 -37.87 -29.00 -23.37
C ARG A 367 -37.53 -27.51 -23.19
N VAL A 368 -36.56 -27.04 -23.99
CA VAL A 368 -36.67 -25.88 -24.92
C VAL A 368 -35.62 -26.10 -26.04
N ARG A 369 -36.04 -26.65 -27.19
CA ARG A 369 -36.13 -26.04 -28.53
C ARG A 369 -34.80 -25.72 -29.22
N ASP A 370 -34.48 -26.57 -30.20
CA ASP A 370 -33.63 -26.29 -31.36
C ASP A 370 -34.12 -25.05 -32.12
N ALA A 371 -33.18 -24.19 -32.50
CA ALA A 371 -33.37 -23.12 -33.46
C ALA A 371 -32.21 -23.13 -34.46
N GLY A 372 -32.56 -23.36 -35.73
CA GLY A 372 -31.98 -22.64 -36.86
C GLY A 372 -30.58 -23.03 -37.34
N VAL A 373 -30.53 -24.05 -38.20
CA VAL A 373 -29.46 -24.18 -39.20
C VAL A 373 -29.64 -23.07 -40.24
N GLY A 374 -28.78 -22.04 -40.18
CA GLY A 374 -28.68 -20.99 -41.18
C GLY A 374 -27.75 -21.40 -42.32
N SER A 375 -28.31 -21.48 -43.51
CA SER A 375 -27.64 -21.66 -44.79
C SER A 375 -26.79 -20.43 -45.15
N ALA A 376 -25.50 -20.65 -45.44
CA ALA A 376 -24.62 -19.66 -46.03
C ALA A 376 -24.71 -19.72 -47.58
N PRO A 377 -24.81 -18.58 -48.30
CA PRO A 377 -24.70 -18.57 -49.74
C PRO A 377 -23.23 -18.51 -50.20
N ARG A 378 -22.94 -19.27 -51.25
CA ARG A 378 -21.66 -19.28 -51.98
C ARG A 378 -21.49 -17.94 -52.71
N GLY A 379 -20.40 -17.23 -52.41
CA GLY A 379 -19.94 -16.10 -53.22
C GLY A 379 -19.12 -16.62 -54.40
N ASP A 380 -19.69 -16.51 -55.59
CA ASP A 380 -19.02 -16.80 -56.86
C ASP A 380 -18.19 -15.58 -57.27
N GLY A 381 -16.94 -15.83 -57.70
CA GLY A 381 -16.05 -14.80 -58.21
C GLY A 381 -16.40 -14.44 -59.65
N ARG A 382 -16.30 -13.15 -59.98
CA ARG A 382 -16.00 -12.64 -61.34
C ARG A 382 -15.78 -11.12 -61.30
N GLN A 383 -14.52 -10.72 -61.42
CA GLN A 383 -14.10 -9.60 -62.27
C GLN A 383 -14.07 -10.12 -63.73
N PRO A 384 -14.25 -9.30 -64.79
CA PRO A 384 -13.46 -8.08 -65.03
C PRO A 384 -14.20 -6.87 -65.67
N ASP A 385 -13.69 -5.67 -65.38
CA ASP A 385 -13.19 -4.62 -66.30
C ASP A 385 -13.08 -3.28 -65.57
#